data_AF-A0A3G6UM47-F1
#
_entry.id   AF-A0A3G6UM47-F1
#
_cell.length_a   1.000
_cell.length_b   1.000
_cell.length_c   1.000
_cell.angle_alpha   90.00
_cell.angle_beta   90.00
_cell.angle_gamma   90.00
#
_symmetry.space_group_name_H-M   'P 1'
#
loop_
_entity.id
_entity.type
_entity.pdbx_description
1 polymer ?
#
loop_
_entity_poly.entity_id
_entity_poly.type
_entity_poly.pdbx_seq_one_letter_code
_entity_poly.pdbx_strand_id
1 'polypeptide(L)'
;MTGTLINNWIALSGLIAGVIFAGTAIVFGKRFSKKKRGLDERYHYLMSNAKAISWNITFAVILIAWALVILFEGISLSFFILSGVYVLHCLSLIVSAAYFSRQAG
;
A
#
# COMPACT_ATOMS: atom_id res chain seq x y z
N MET A 1 -5.25 21.77 -25.85
CA MET A 1 -4.67 22.33 -24.60
C MET A 1 -5.57 22.18 -23.38
N THR A 2 -6.90 22.21 -23.50
CA THR A 2 -7.83 22.08 -22.36
C THR A 2 -7.87 20.67 -21.75
N GLY A 3 -7.81 19.61 -22.57
CA GLY A 3 -7.82 18.22 -22.10
C GLY A 3 -6.60 17.82 -21.26
N THR A 4 -5.40 18.29 -21.62
CA THR A 4 -4.17 18.03 -20.87
C THR A 4 -4.17 18.71 -19.50
N LEU A 5 -4.73 19.92 -19.41
CA LEU A 5 -4.88 20.63 -18.13
C LEU A 5 -5.85 19.89 -17.20
N ILE A 6 -7.01 19.46 -17.70
CA ILE A 6 -8.01 18.73 -16.90
C ILE A 6 -7.42 17.43 -16.33
N ASN A 7 -6.68 16.66 -17.14
CA ASN A 7 -6.03 15.43 -16.70
C ASN A 7 -5.01 15.70 -15.57
N ASN A 8 -4.24 16.80 -15.67
CA ASN A 8 -3.30 17.19 -14.63
C ASN A 8 -4.02 17.55 -13.32
N TRP A 9 -5.15 18.25 -13.39
CA TRP A 9 -5.97 18.58 -12.20
C TRP A 9 -6.58 17.33 -11.54
N ILE A 10 -7.00 16.35 -12.34
CA ILE A 10 -7.50 15.06 -11.84
C ILE A 10 -6.37 14.26 -11.16
N ALA A 11 -5.17 14.24 -11.75
CA ALA A 11 -4.01 13.57 -11.15
C ALA A 11 -3.61 14.24 -9.81
N LEU A 12 -3.62 15.58 -9.76
CA LEU A 12 -3.32 16.34 -8.54
C LEU A 12 -4.37 16.13 -7.44
N SER A 13 -5.66 16.06 -7.79
CA SER A 13 -6.71 15.82 -6.80
C SER A 13 -6.62 14.42 -6.20
N GLY A 14 -6.30 13.41 -7.01
CA GLY A 14 -6.02 12.05 -6.55
C GLY A 14 -4.82 11.99 -5.60
N LEU A 15 -3.74 12.73 -5.90
CA LEU A 15 -2.55 12.83 -5.04
C LEU A 15 -2.88 13.49 -3.70
N ILE A 16 -3.60 14.61 -3.71
CA ILE A 16 -4.02 15.32 -2.48
C ILE A 16 -4.91 14.43 -1.62
N ALA A 17 -5.89 13.74 -2.21
CA ALA A 17 -6.74 12.80 -1.50
C ALA A 17 -5.90 11.68 -0.85
N GLY A 18 -4.94 11.11 -1.59
CA GLY A 18 -4.01 10.10 -1.06
C GLY A 18 -3.21 10.59 0.15
N VAL A 19 -2.69 11.82 0.11
CA VAL A 19 -1.95 12.43 1.23
C VAL A 19 -2.86 12.62 2.46
N ILE A 20 -4.11 13.05 2.28
CA ILE A 20 -5.07 13.21 3.37
C ILE A 20 -5.41 11.86 4.00
N PHE A 21 -5.64 10.82 3.20
CA PHE A 21 -5.90 9.47 3.71
C PHE A 21 -4.69 8.90 4.46
N ALA A 22 -3.48 9.09 3.93
CA ALA A 22 -2.25 8.70 4.62
C ALA A 22 -2.09 9.45 5.96
N GLY A 23 -2.33 10.76 5.96
CA GLY A 23 -2.27 11.60 7.17
C GLY A 23 -3.26 11.14 8.24
N THR A 24 -4.51 10.87 7.87
CA THR A 24 -5.53 10.40 8.81
C THR A 24 -5.17 9.02 9.37
N ALA A 25 -4.74 8.08 8.53
CA ALA A 25 -4.29 6.76 8.97
C ALA A 25 -3.14 6.85 10.01
N ILE A 26 -2.16 7.73 9.79
CA ILE A 26 -1.06 7.97 10.73
C ILE A 26 -1.56 8.53 12.06
N VAL A 27 -2.47 9.51 12.03
CA VAL A 27 -3.01 10.14 13.24
C VAL A 27 -3.83 9.14 14.05
N PHE A 28 -4.71 8.38 13.40
CA PHE A 28 -5.50 7.35 14.07
C PHE A 28 -4.61 6.24 14.63
N GLY A 29 -3.65 5.73 13.84
CA GLY A 29 -2.67 4.74 14.29
C GLY A 29 -1.91 5.19 15.55
N LYS A 30 -1.41 6.44 15.57
CA LYS A 30 -0.73 7.03 16.73
C LYS A 30 -1.65 7.17 17.95
N ARG A 31 -2.93 7.53 17.76
CA ARG A 31 -3.91 7.66 18.86
C ARG A 31 -4.26 6.31 19.49
N PHE A 32 -4.43 5.26 18.69
CA PHE A 32 -4.70 3.91 19.20
C PHE A 32 -3.49 3.31 19.93
N SER A 33 -2.27 3.64 19.50
CA SER A 33 -1.03 3.14 20.11
C SER A 33 -0.76 3.68 21.52
N LYS A 34 -1.19 4.91 21.84
CA LYS A 34 -0.89 5.56 23.13
C LYS A 34 -1.71 5.06 24.33
N LYS A 35 -2.82 4.34 24.11
CA LYS A 35 -3.76 3.96 25.19
C LYS A 35 -3.39 2.66 25.93
N LYS A 36 -2.30 1.98 25.58
CA LYS A 36 -2.19 0.53 25.81
C LYS A 36 -0.79 0.10 26.31
N ARG A 37 -0.45 0.41 27.57
CA ARG A 37 0.83 0.02 28.23
C ARG A 37 0.86 -1.41 28.82
N GLY A 38 -0.28 -2.11 28.91
CA GLY A 38 -0.34 -3.53 29.35
C GLY A 38 -0.46 -4.51 28.18
N LEU A 39 -0.05 -4.10 26.99
CA LEU A 39 -0.47 -4.68 25.72
C LEU A 39 0.69 -4.85 24.75
N ASP A 40 1.95 -4.79 25.16
CA ASP A 40 3.07 -4.89 24.20
C ASP A 40 3.02 -6.20 23.39
N GLU A 41 2.84 -7.37 24.03
CA GLU A 41 2.69 -8.63 23.30
C GLU A 41 1.44 -8.66 22.40
N ARG A 42 0.28 -8.24 22.95
CA ARG A 42 -0.99 -8.20 22.20
C ARG A 42 -0.96 -7.14 21.09
N TYR A 43 -0.21 -6.06 21.26
CA TYR A 43 -0.02 -4.98 20.29
C TYR A 43 0.89 -5.46 19.16
N HIS A 44 1.99 -6.14 19.48
CA HIS A 44 2.84 -6.78 18.49
C HIS A 44 2.05 -7.81 17.67
N TYR A 45 1.22 -8.62 18.33
CA TYR A 45 0.32 -9.57 17.67
C TYR A 45 -0.76 -8.89 16.81
N LEU A 46 -1.43 -7.84 17.30
CA LEU A 46 -2.44 -7.12 16.50
C LEU A 46 -1.78 -6.39 15.32
N MET A 47 -0.62 -5.78 15.53
CA MET A 47 0.10 -5.02 14.51
C MET A 47 0.69 -5.93 13.43
N SER A 48 1.21 -7.11 13.79
CA SER A 48 1.68 -8.09 12.80
C SER A 48 0.53 -8.57 11.91
N ASN A 49 -0.62 -8.91 12.51
CA ASN A 49 -1.83 -9.28 11.77
C ASN A 49 -2.37 -8.12 10.92
N ALA A 50 -2.38 -6.90 11.44
CA ALA A 50 -2.81 -5.72 10.68
C ALA A 50 -1.91 -5.46 9.47
N LYS A 51 -0.58 -5.64 9.61
CA LYS A 51 0.36 -5.55 8.49
C LYS A 51 0.13 -6.64 7.45
N ALA A 52 -0.12 -7.88 7.88
CA ALA A 52 -0.42 -8.99 6.97
C ALA A 52 -1.73 -8.76 6.19
N ILE A 53 -2.79 -8.33 6.87
CA ILE A 53 -4.07 -7.98 6.22
C ILE A 53 -3.89 -6.79 5.27
N SER A 54 -3.16 -5.75 5.69
CA SER A 54 -2.85 -4.60 4.84
C SER A 54 -2.09 -5.02 3.58
N TRP A 55 -1.13 -5.94 3.70
CA TRP A 55 -0.40 -6.49 2.55
C TRP A 55 -1.31 -7.25 1.59
N ASN A 56 -2.25 -8.06 2.10
CA ASN A 56 -3.25 -8.76 1.27
C ASN A 56 -4.20 -7.78 0.57
N ILE A 57 -4.67 -6.74 1.26
CA ILE A 57 -5.54 -5.71 0.68
C ILE A 57 -4.81 -4.97 -0.44
N THR A 58 -3.58 -4.52 -0.18
CA THR A 58 -2.77 -3.80 -1.18
C THR A 58 -2.41 -4.69 -2.37
N PHE A 59 -2.16 -5.98 -2.16
CA PHE A 59 -1.98 -6.95 -3.24
C PHE A 59 -3.23 -7.06 -4.13
N ALA A 60 -4.43 -7.20 -3.53
CA ALA A 60 -5.68 -7.23 -4.28
C ALA A 60 -5.94 -5.93 -5.05
N VAL A 61 -5.66 -4.77 -4.44
CA VAL A 61 -5.79 -3.46 -5.10
C VAL A 61 -4.85 -3.34 -6.30
N ILE A 62 -3.58 -3.77 -6.16
CA ILE A 62 -2.62 -3.77 -7.28
C ILE A 62 -3.14 -4.65 -8.42
N LEU A 63 -3.67 -5.85 -8.12
CA LEU A 63 -4.22 -6.74 -9.16
C LEU A 63 -5.42 -6.13 -9.89
N ILE A 64 -6.34 -5.50 -9.15
CA ILE A 64 -7.49 -4.81 -9.75
C ILE A 64 -7.03 -3.68 -10.65
N ALA A 65 -6.12 -2.82 -10.16
CA ALA A 65 -5.55 -1.73 -10.95
C ALA A 65 -4.83 -2.27 -12.21
N TRP A 66 -4.13 -3.39 -12.09
CA TRP A 66 -3.44 -4.01 -13.23
C TRP A 66 -4.40 -4.52 -14.29
N ALA A 67 -5.46 -5.21 -13.86
CA ALA A 67 -6.51 -5.68 -14.75
C ALA A 67 -7.18 -4.51 -15.49
N LEU A 68 -7.47 -3.41 -14.79
CA LEU A 68 -8.04 -2.20 -15.41
C LEU A 68 -7.09 -1.61 -16.46
N VAL A 69 -5.79 -1.49 -16.17
CA VAL A 69 -4.81 -1.00 -17.15
C VAL A 69 -4.79 -1.89 -18.40
N ILE A 70 -4.80 -3.22 -18.24
CA ILE A 70 -4.83 -4.16 -19.37
C ILE A 70 -6.11 -3.98 -20.21
N LEU A 71 -7.27 -3.82 -19.57
CA LEU A 71 -8.56 -3.71 -20.24
C LEU A 71 -8.76 -2.38 -20.97
N PHE A 72 -8.28 -1.27 -20.41
CA PHE A 72 -8.55 0.07 -20.93
C PHE A 72 -7.39 0.68 -21.74
N GLU A 73 -6.13 0.42 -21.36
CA GLU A 73 -4.94 0.97 -22.03
C GLU A 73 -4.18 -0.08 -22.86
N GLY A 74 -4.36 -1.37 -22.57
CA GLY A 74 -3.58 -2.44 -23.18
C GLY A 74 -2.13 -2.48 -22.66
N ILE A 75 -1.20 -3.00 -23.48
CA ILE A 75 0.22 -3.04 -23.12
C ILE A 75 0.83 -1.65 -23.36
N SER A 76 0.94 -0.87 -22.28
CA SER A 76 1.48 0.50 -22.26
C SER A 76 2.55 0.67 -21.18
N LEU A 77 3.13 1.87 -21.04
CA LEU A 77 4.05 2.17 -19.94
C LEU A 77 3.43 1.90 -18.56
N SER A 78 2.14 2.24 -18.38
CA SER A 78 1.39 2.01 -17.15
C SER A 78 1.40 0.54 -16.75
N PHE A 79 1.29 -0.37 -17.73
CA PHE A 79 1.36 -1.81 -17.51
C PHE A 79 2.71 -2.21 -16.89
N PHE A 80 3.83 -1.77 -17.49
CA PHE A 80 5.17 -2.09 -17.00
C PHE A 80 5.46 -1.47 -15.63
N ILE A 81 4.99 -0.24 -15.38
CA ILE A 81 5.09 0.39 -14.06
C ILE A 81 4.35 -0.46 -13.03
N LEU A 82 3.12 -0.87 -13.31
CA LEU A 82 2.34 -1.68 -12.38
C LEU A 82 2.94 -3.08 -12.18
N SER A 83 3.50 -3.69 -13.24
CA SER A 83 4.26 -4.93 -13.12
C SER A 83 5.47 -4.77 -12.20
N GLY A 84 6.21 -3.66 -12.31
CA GLY A 84 7.31 -3.33 -11.40
C GLY A 84 6.84 -3.18 -9.96
N VAL A 85 5.75 -2.44 -9.73
CA VAL A 85 5.13 -2.27 -8.40
C VAL A 85 4.70 -3.62 -7.83
N TYR A 86 4.06 -4.47 -8.62
CA TYR A 86 3.64 -5.81 -8.23
C TYR A 86 4.84 -6.67 -7.79
N VAL A 87 5.90 -6.71 -8.61
CA VAL A 87 7.12 -7.46 -8.31
C VAL A 87 7.76 -6.95 -7.02
N LEU A 88 7.90 -5.63 -6.85
CA LEU A 88 8.47 -5.04 -5.63
C LEU A 88 7.59 -5.32 -4.40
N HIS A 89 6.27 -5.31 -4.54
CA HIS A 89 5.34 -5.64 -3.46
C HIS A 89 5.50 -7.10 -3.00
N CYS A 90 5.61 -8.04 -3.93
CA CYS A 90 5.94 -9.44 -3.63
C CYS A 90 7.34 -9.61 -3.03
N LEU A 91 8.34 -8.95 -3.60
CA LEU A 91 9.72 -9.00 -3.11
C LEU A 91 9.81 -8.46 -1.67
N SER A 92 9.03 -7.45 -1.32
CA SER A 92 9.01 -6.89 0.04
C SER A 92 8.61 -7.92 1.09
N LEU A 93 7.68 -8.83 0.75
CA LEU A 93 7.28 -9.92 1.64
C LEU A 93 8.42 -10.94 1.79
N ILE A 94 9.04 -11.34 0.67
CA ILE A 94 10.17 -12.30 0.67
C ILE A 94 11.33 -11.76 1.49
N VAL A 95 11.74 -10.51 1.27
CA VAL A 95 12.84 -9.86 1.99
C VAL A 95 12.52 -9.73 3.47
N SER A 96 11.30 -9.30 3.81
CA SER A 96 10.87 -9.18 5.21
C SER A 96 10.85 -10.55 5.90
N ALA A 97 10.30 -11.58 5.25
CA ALA A 97 10.26 -12.93 5.79
C ALA A 97 11.67 -13.52 5.99
N ALA A 98 12.58 -13.32 5.03
CA ALA A 98 13.96 -13.75 5.14
C ALA A 98 14.71 -13.02 6.27
N TYR A 99 14.45 -11.72 6.47
CA TYR A 99 15.08 -10.94 7.54
C TYR A 99 14.62 -11.38 8.94
N PHE A 100 13.31 -11.59 9.13
CA PHE A 100 12.76 -11.98 10.44
C PHE A 100 12.96 -13.47 10.76
N SER A 101 12.98 -14.36 9.77
CA SER A 101 13.28 -15.79 9.99
C SER A 101 14.70 -16.02 10.54
N ARG A 102 15.66 -15.18 10.14
CA ARG A 102 17.04 -15.21 10.66
C ARG A 102 17.18 -14.74 12.12
N GLN A 103 16.18 -14.04 12.67
CA GLN A 103 16.19 -13.58 14.06
C GLN A 103 15.46 -14.54 15.01
N ALA A 104 14.70 -15.48 14.46
CA ALA A 104 13.87 -16.42 15.22
C ALA A 104 14.53 -17.80 15.43
N GLY A 105 15.69 -18.06 14.81
CA GLY A 105 16.51 -19.26 15.00
C GLY A 105 17.88 -18.89 15.53
#